data_AF-A0A9N8MGY5-F1
#
_entry.id   AF-A0A9N8MGY5-F1
#
_cell.length_a   1.000
_cell.length_b   1.000
_cell.length_c   1.000
_cell.angle_alpha   90.00
_cell.angle_beta   90.00
_cell.angle_gamma   90.00
#
_symmetry.space_group_name_H-M   'P 1'
#
loop_
_entity.id
_entity.type
_entity.pdbx_description
1 polymer ?
#
loop_
_entity_poly.entity_id
_entity_poly.type
_entity_poly.pdbx_seq_one_letter_code
_entity_poly.pdbx_strand_id
1 'polypeptide(L)'
;MKTFNSFILIVLVSSSFLASAQTTELSTLKNVKNDHQTGKTQNSDKPLHFIQFGIMSKNHDEFKNKYGIAVNYQNCVISKYMAGKAKENNQIVAKNLTAKYGNTWKKDLGFTPYGL
;
A
#
# COMPACT_ATOMS: atom_id res chain seq x y z
N MET A 1 -61.44 7.67 42.67
CA MET A 1 -61.11 8.78 41.76
C MET A 1 -59.63 8.66 41.46
N LYS A 2 -59.21 8.07 40.33
CA LYS A 2 -59.00 8.68 39.01
C LYS A 2 -58.33 10.06 39.09
N THR A 3 -57.02 10.10 38.84
CA THR A 3 -56.44 10.88 37.73
C THR A 3 -55.23 10.13 37.16
N PHE A 4 -55.34 9.79 35.88
CA PHE A 4 -54.24 9.36 35.02
C PHE A 4 -53.35 10.57 34.74
N ASN A 5 -52.03 10.38 34.70
CA ASN A 5 -51.15 11.19 33.85
C ASN A 5 -50.05 10.31 33.26
N SER A 6 -50.15 10.15 31.95
CA SER A 6 -49.21 9.50 31.07
C SER A 6 -48.16 10.52 30.65
N PHE A 7 -46.87 10.22 30.82
CA PHE A 7 -45.81 10.86 30.06
C PHE A 7 -44.74 9.82 29.71
N ILE A 8 -44.81 9.38 28.45
CA ILE A 8 -43.73 8.67 27.76
C ILE A 8 -42.59 9.68 27.52
N LEU A 9 -41.40 9.38 28.03
CA LEU A 9 -40.16 10.05 27.63
C LEU A 9 -39.18 8.99 27.13
N ILE A 10 -39.23 8.74 25.82
CA ILE A 10 -38.21 8.01 25.08
C ILE A 10 -37.02 8.94 24.91
N VAL A 11 -35.93 8.69 25.62
CA VAL A 11 -34.65 9.37 25.38
C VAL A 11 -33.74 8.39 24.63
N LEU A 12 -33.71 8.55 23.31
CA LEU A 12 -32.67 7.97 22.44
C LEU A 12 -31.37 8.74 22.67
N VAL A 13 -30.43 8.18 23.44
CA VAL A 13 -29.05 8.69 23.49
C VAL A 13 -28.20 7.86 22.54
N SER A 14 -28.03 8.37 21.33
CA SER A 14 -27.06 7.91 20.34
C SER A 14 -25.65 8.33 20.78
N SER A 15 -24.90 7.45 21.44
CA SER A 15 -23.47 7.68 21.72
C SER A 15 -22.60 7.02 20.65
N SER A 16 -22.36 7.72 19.54
CA SER A 16 -21.33 7.36 18.56
C SER A 16 -20.39 8.53 18.34
N PHE A 17 -19.44 8.74 19.27
CA PHE A 17 -18.20 9.47 18.96
C PHE A 17 -17.04 8.86 19.76
N LEU A 18 -16.30 7.94 19.12
CA LEU A 18 -14.94 7.61 19.52
C LEU A 18 -14.04 8.80 19.14
N ALA A 19 -13.74 9.65 20.11
CA ALA A 19 -12.66 10.62 20.01
C ALA A 19 -11.41 9.99 20.65
N SER A 20 -10.51 9.44 19.83
CA SER A 20 -9.14 9.13 20.28
C SER A 20 -8.32 10.41 20.28
N ALA A 21 -8.14 11.02 21.45
CA ALA A 21 -7.15 12.08 21.69
C ALA A 21 -5.77 11.43 21.84
N GLN A 22 -4.92 11.50 20.82
CA GLN A 22 -3.49 11.21 21.00
C GLN A 22 -2.86 12.40 21.70
N THR A 23 -2.63 12.26 23.01
CA THR A 23 -1.77 13.16 23.78
C THR A 23 -0.35 13.04 23.26
N THR A 24 0.19 14.17 22.84
CA THR A 24 1.62 14.38 22.58
C THR A 24 2.40 14.17 23.87
N GLU A 25 2.81 12.93 24.13
CA GLU A 25 3.92 12.62 25.03
C GLU A 25 5.17 12.47 24.17
N LEU A 26 5.87 13.59 24.05
CA LEU A 26 7.23 13.75 23.56
C LEU A 26 8.16 12.80 24.35
N SER A 27 8.25 11.55 23.90
CA SER A 27 9.24 10.61 24.41
C SER A 27 10.43 10.57 23.47
N THR A 28 11.52 11.18 23.94
CA THR A 28 12.91 10.89 23.57
C THR A 28 13.36 11.24 22.15
N LEU A 29 13.50 12.55 21.91
CA LEU A 29 14.70 13.07 21.26
C LEU A 29 15.94 12.61 22.06
N LYS A 30 16.51 11.46 21.68
CA LYS A 30 17.94 11.10 21.81
C LYS A 30 18.13 9.65 21.38
N ASN A 31 18.28 9.44 20.08
CA ASN A 31 19.24 8.51 19.45
C ASN A 31 18.84 8.36 17.99
N VAL A 32 19.49 9.13 17.10
CA VAL A 32 20.16 8.70 15.86
C VAL A 32 20.70 9.99 15.24
N LYS A 33 21.90 10.39 15.67
CA LYS A 33 22.84 11.00 14.72
C LYS A 33 23.48 9.82 13.97
N ASN A 34 23.65 10.02 12.67
CA ASN A 34 24.29 9.13 11.68
C ASN A 34 23.34 8.09 11.07
N ASP A 35 22.78 8.38 9.90
CA ASP A 35 23.33 7.73 8.71
C ASP A 35 23.14 8.62 7.46
N HIS A 36 24.27 9.17 7.06
CA HIS A 36 24.54 9.74 5.77
C HIS A 36 24.61 8.58 4.78
N GLN A 37 23.91 8.69 3.64
CA GLN A 37 24.07 7.87 2.43
C GLN A 37 24.99 6.65 2.57
N THR A 38 24.40 5.49 2.82
CA THR A 38 24.99 4.23 2.39
C THR A 38 24.00 3.48 1.53
N GLY A 39 24.45 3.17 0.30
CA GLY A 39 23.77 2.24 -0.58
C GLY A 39 23.51 0.95 0.18
N LYS A 40 22.26 0.77 0.61
CA LYS A 40 21.86 -0.44 1.30
C LYS A 40 21.70 -1.50 0.22
N THR A 41 22.72 -2.34 0.10
CA THR A 41 22.67 -3.68 -0.49
C THR A 41 21.27 -4.23 -0.28
N GLN A 42 20.51 -4.37 -1.38
CA GLN A 42 19.24 -5.06 -1.35
C GLN A 42 19.51 -6.43 -0.76
N ASN A 43 18.94 -6.72 0.41
CA ASN A 43 18.83 -8.10 0.89
C ASN A 43 18.33 -8.94 -0.28
N SER A 44 19.13 -9.93 -0.68
CA SER A 44 18.92 -10.84 -1.81
C SER A 44 17.62 -11.64 -1.71
N ASP A 45 16.92 -11.55 -0.58
CA ASP A 45 15.81 -12.43 -0.24
C ASP A 45 14.44 -11.77 -0.41
N LYS A 46 14.36 -10.48 -0.77
CA LYS A 46 13.07 -9.85 -1.08
C LYS A 46 12.75 -10.00 -2.57
N PRO A 47 11.68 -10.73 -2.95
CA PRO A 47 11.34 -10.92 -4.34
C PRO A 47 11.05 -9.56 -5.03
N LEU A 48 11.63 -9.41 -6.22
CA LEU A 48 11.34 -8.30 -7.13
C LEU A 48 9.82 -8.25 -7.39
N HIS A 49 9.25 -7.04 -7.43
CA HIS A 49 7.82 -6.85 -7.64
C HIS A 49 7.54 -5.60 -8.45
N PHE A 50 6.48 -5.64 -9.25
CA PHE A 50 5.93 -4.42 -9.85
C PHE A 50 5.21 -3.58 -8.80
N ILE A 51 5.30 -2.26 -8.92
CA ILE A 51 4.51 -1.30 -8.14
C ILE A 51 3.40 -0.78 -9.05
N GLN A 52 2.15 -1.00 -8.64
CA GLN A 52 0.97 -0.52 -9.34
C GLN A 52 0.13 0.32 -8.38
N PHE A 53 -0.45 1.41 -8.87
CA PHE A 53 -1.38 2.23 -8.10
C PHE A 53 -2.82 1.88 -8.46
N GLY A 54 -3.71 2.01 -7.48
CA GLY A 54 -5.14 1.80 -7.65
C GLY A 54 -5.62 0.45 -7.15
N ILE A 55 -6.86 0.13 -7.52
CA ILE A 55 -7.54 -1.09 -7.09
C ILE A 55 -7.04 -2.26 -7.95
N MET A 56 -6.77 -3.39 -7.29
CA MET A 56 -6.44 -4.63 -7.97
C MET A 56 -7.67 -5.16 -8.72
N SER A 57 -7.60 -5.24 -10.06
CA SER A 57 -8.69 -5.74 -10.90
C SER A 57 -8.78 -7.26 -10.95
N LYS A 58 -7.65 -7.95 -10.75
CA LYS A 58 -7.54 -9.42 -10.75
C LYS A 58 -6.36 -9.87 -9.88
N ASN A 59 -6.41 -11.11 -9.40
CA ASN A 59 -5.27 -11.74 -8.73
C ASN A 59 -4.13 -12.03 -9.73
N HIS A 60 -2.88 -11.98 -9.27
CA HIS A 60 -1.66 -12.25 -10.05
C HIS A 60 -0.84 -13.40 -9.49
N ASP A 61 -1.44 -14.29 -8.70
CA ASP A 61 -0.74 -15.47 -8.15
C ASP A 61 -0.16 -16.37 -9.25
N GLU A 62 -0.86 -16.56 -10.37
CA GLU A 62 -0.33 -17.31 -11.52
C GLU A 62 0.94 -16.65 -12.09
N PHE A 63 0.93 -15.33 -12.25
CA PHE A 63 2.09 -14.57 -12.71
C PHE A 63 3.25 -14.69 -11.70
N LYS A 64 2.96 -14.55 -10.41
CA LYS A 64 3.95 -14.70 -9.33
C LYS A 64 4.55 -16.11 -9.30
N ASN A 65 3.74 -17.14 -9.45
CA ASN A 65 4.20 -18.53 -9.44
C ASN A 65 5.06 -18.83 -10.68
N LYS A 66 4.69 -18.29 -11.84
CA LYS A 66 5.44 -18.50 -13.10
C LYS A 66 6.76 -17.75 -13.14
N TYR A 67 6.79 -16.50 -12.68
CA TYR A 67 7.93 -15.60 -12.87
C TYR A 67 8.73 -15.30 -11.59
N GLY A 68 8.21 -15.65 -10.42
CA GLY A 68 8.78 -15.26 -9.12
C GLY A 68 8.65 -13.76 -8.82
N ILE A 69 7.83 -13.03 -9.58
CA ILE A 69 7.64 -11.58 -9.49
C ILE A 69 6.22 -11.28 -9.03
N ALA A 70 6.07 -10.57 -7.92
CA ALA A 70 4.76 -10.16 -7.42
C ALA A 70 4.30 -8.82 -8.03
N VAL A 71 3.03 -8.48 -7.86
CA VAL A 71 2.50 -7.12 -8.09
C VAL A 71 2.08 -6.55 -6.75
N ASN A 72 2.65 -5.41 -6.37
CA ASN A 72 2.34 -4.68 -5.16
C ASN A 72 1.44 -3.50 -5.49
N TYR A 73 0.19 -3.57 -5.02
CA TYR A 73 -0.79 -2.51 -5.19
C TYR A 73 -0.67 -1.46 -4.08
N GLN A 74 -0.56 -0.20 -4.48
CA GLN A 74 -0.54 0.96 -3.61
C GLN A 74 -1.80 1.82 -3.82
N ASN A 75 -2.07 2.69 -2.85
CA ASN A 75 -3.23 3.58 -2.87
C ASN A 75 -3.24 4.53 -4.08
N CYS A 76 -4.41 5.11 -4.36
CA CYS A 76 -4.63 6.01 -5.50
C CYS A 76 -4.00 7.40 -5.35
N VAL A 77 -3.60 7.79 -4.14
CA VAL A 77 -2.96 9.09 -3.89
C VAL A 77 -1.47 8.96 -4.17
N ILE A 78 -1.04 9.50 -5.31
CA ILE A 78 0.32 9.33 -5.83
C ILE A 78 1.06 10.67 -5.75
N SER A 79 2.14 10.71 -4.96
CA SER A 79 3.07 11.85 -4.99
C SER A 79 4.09 11.71 -6.12
N LYS A 80 4.72 12.82 -6.52
CA LYS A 80 5.81 12.82 -7.53
C LYS A 80 6.94 11.84 -7.16
N TYR A 81 7.28 11.77 -5.88
CA TYR A 81 8.30 10.84 -5.37
C TYR A 81 7.87 9.38 -5.57
N MET A 82 6.62 9.03 -5.22
CA MET A 82 6.09 7.67 -5.38
C MET A 82 6.02 7.27 -6.86
N ALA A 83 5.58 8.18 -7.72
CA ALA A 83 5.57 7.97 -9.17
C ALA A 83 6.97 7.68 -9.72
N GLY A 84 7.97 8.47 -9.34
CA GLY A 84 9.37 8.27 -9.75
C GLY A 84 9.89 6.91 -9.30
N LYS A 85 9.69 6.56 -8.02
CA LYS A 85 10.09 5.27 -7.46
C LYS A 85 9.44 4.08 -8.16
N ALA A 86 8.13 4.17 -8.46
CA ALA A 86 7.42 3.13 -9.16
C ALA A 86 7.96 2.93 -10.59
N LYS A 87 8.19 4.03 -11.31
CA LYS A 87 8.77 4.01 -12.66
C LYS A 87 10.14 3.32 -12.69
N GLU A 88 11.07 3.78 -11.85
CA GLU A 88 12.43 3.22 -11.80
C GLU A 88 12.41 1.72 -11.44
N ASN A 89 11.65 1.35 -10.42
CA ASN A 89 11.49 -0.04 -10.01
C ASN A 89 10.93 -0.90 -11.15
N ASN A 90 9.83 -0.46 -11.77
CA ASN A 90 9.13 -1.25 -12.79
C ASN A 90 10.00 -1.42 -14.05
N GLN A 91 10.80 -0.41 -14.42
CA GLN A 91 11.77 -0.51 -15.50
C GLN A 91 12.84 -1.57 -15.23
N ILE A 92 13.36 -1.64 -14.00
CA ILE A 92 14.33 -2.66 -13.59
C ILE A 92 13.70 -4.06 -13.67
N VAL A 93 12.50 -4.24 -13.11
CA VAL A 93 11.77 -5.52 -13.14
C VAL A 93 11.48 -5.95 -14.59
N ALA A 94 10.99 -5.04 -15.42
CA ALA A 94 10.69 -5.30 -16.83
C ALA A 94 11.93 -5.68 -17.64
N LYS A 95 13.07 -5.01 -17.39
CA LYS A 95 14.35 -5.36 -18.02
C LYS A 95 14.77 -6.78 -17.63
N ASN A 96 14.68 -7.13 -16.35
CA ASN A 96 15.03 -8.47 -15.86
C ASN A 96 14.11 -9.57 -16.43
N LEU A 97 12.81 -9.33 -16.46
CA LEU A 97 11.86 -10.26 -17.08
C LEU A 97 12.08 -10.41 -18.57
N THR A 98 12.34 -9.31 -19.27
CA THR A 98 12.56 -9.32 -20.72
C THR A 98 13.86 -10.04 -21.08
N ALA A 99 14.93 -9.87 -20.28
CA ALA A 99 16.17 -10.58 -20.46
C ALA A 99 16.02 -12.11 -20.30
N LYS A 100 15.14 -12.57 -19.40
CA LYS A 100 14.95 -14.01 -19.12
C LYS A 100 13.88 -14.68 -20.00
N TYR A 101 12.79 -13.97 -20.30
CA TYR A 101 11.57 -14.56 -20.88
C TYR A 101 11.12 -13.87 -22.17
N GLY A 102 11.88 -12.89 -22.68
CA GLY A 102 11.47 -12.05 -23.80
C GLY A 102 10.22 -11.23 -23.46
N ASN A 103 9.38 -10.94 -24.45
CA ASN A 103 8.17 -10.12 -24.22
C ASN A 103 6.93 -10.92 -23.75
N THR A 104 7.05 -12.24 -23.57
CA THR A 104 5.90 -13.12 -23.24
C THR A 104 5.22 -12.75 -21.91
N TRP A 105 6.01 -12.34 -20.90
CA TRP A 105 5.52 -11.93 -19.58
C TRP A 105 4.49 -10.80 -19.62
N LYS A 106 4.52 -9.93 -20.64
CA LYS A 106 3.58 -8.80 -20.77
C LYS A 106 2.14 -9.29 -20.96
N LYS A 107 1.97 -10.32 -21.80
CA LYS A 107 0.66 -10.93 -22.04
C LYS A 107 0.15 -11.64 -20.79
N ASP A 108 1.03 -12.36 -20.10
CA ASP A 108 0.68 -13.11 -18.89
C ASP A 108 0.32 -12.20 -17.72
N LEU A 109 1.04 -11.07 -17.57
CA LEU A 109 0.69 -10.04 -16.59
C LEU A 109 -0.68 -9.42 -16.90
N GLY A 110 -0.97 -9.18 -18.18
CA GLY A 110 -2.27 -8.73 -18.67
C GLY A 110 -2.62 -7.29 -18.30
N PHE A 111 -1.64 -6.48 -17.91
CA PHE A 111 -1.71 -5.03 -17.85
C PHE A 111 -0.30 -4.43 -18.01
N THR A 112 -0.21 -3.14 -18.29
CA THR A 112 1.05 -2.40 -18.34
C THR A 112 1.34 -1.77 -16.98
N PRO A 113 2.41 -2.18 -16.27
CA PRO A 113 2.82 -1.55 -15.02
C PRO A 113 3.07 -0.05 -15.18
N TYR A 114 2.82 0.70 -14.10
CA TYR A 114 3.06 2.14 -14.07
C TYR A 114 4.48 2.50 -14.55
N GLY A 115 4.58 3.44 -15.49
CA GLY A 115 5.85 3.98 -15.96
C GLY A 115 6.60 3.12 -17.00
N LEU A 116 5.96 2.08 -17.53
CA LEU A 116 6.43 1.28 -18.66
C LEU A 116 5.75 1.61 -19.98
#